data_AF-A0A645H793-F1
#
_entry.id   AF-A0A645H793-F1
#
_cell.length_a   1.000
_cell.length_b   1.000
_cell.length_c   1.000
_cell.angle_alpha   90.00
_cell.angle_beta   90.00
_cell.angle_gamma   90.00
#
_symmetry.space_group_name_H-M   'P 1'
#
loop_
_entity.id
_entity.type
_entity.pdbx_description
1 polymer ?
#
loop_
_entity_poly.entity_id
_entity_poly.type
_entity_poly.pdbx_seq_one_letter_code
_entity_poly.pdbx_strand_id
1 'polypeptide(L)'
;MEIGTVDEIFENPMHPYTQGLLNSIPKIDEECEKLFMIPGMVPNPLEMPEGCAFSSRCSKCSERCTSKEPPLIDQNGRQVRCFLYSSKERGKV
;
A
#
# COMPACT_ATOMS: atom_id res chain seq x y z
N MET A 1 2.06 1.15 4.04
CA MET A 1 1.15 1.44 5.18
C MET A 1 0.32 2.67 4.84
N GLU A 2 -0.92 2.72 5.32
CA GLU A 2 -1.89 3.77 5.01
C GLU A 2 -2.79 4.02 6.24
N ILE A 3 -3.20 5.26 6.45
CA ILE A 3 -4.08 5.72 7.52
C ILE A 3 -5.08 6.71 6.91
N GLY A 4 -6.35 6.50 7.18
CA GLY A 4 -7.47 7.34 6.75
C GLY A 4 -8.76 6.89 7.45
N THR A 5 -9.86 7.56 7.16
CA THR A 5 -11.20 7.13 7.60
C THR A 5 -11.58 5.82 6.91
N VAL A 6 -12.61 5.14 7.45
CA VAL A 6 -13.11 3.89 6.86
C VAL A 6 -13.53 4.11 5.40
N ASP A 7 -14.35 5.12 5.14
CA ASP A 7 -14.86 5.41 3.81
C ASP A 7 -13.73 5.68 2.81
N GLU A 8 -12.73 6.48 3.20
CA GLU A 8 -11.57 6.77 2.34
C GLU A 8 -10.75 5.53 1.98
N ILE A 9 -10.58 4.61 2.93
CA ILE A 9 -9.85 3.36 2.72
C ILE A 9 -10.62 2.44 1.77
N PHE A 10 -11.93 2.31 1.94
CA PHE A 10 -12.75 1.42 1.12
C PHE A 10 -13.01 1.97 -0.29
N GLU A 11 -13.24 3.28 -0.43
CA GLU A 11 -13.59 3.89 -1.72
C GLU A 11 -12.37 4.22 -2.58
N ASN A 12 -11.27 4.70 -1.97
CA ASN A 12 -10.09 5.13 -2.70
C ASN A 12 -8.80 4.75 -1.95
N PRO A 13 -8.49 3.45 -1.81
CA PRO A 13 -7.27 2.98 -1.16
C PRO A 13 -6.02 3.43 -1.92
N MET A 14 -5.08 4.05 -1.22
CA MET A 14 -3.87 4.61 -1.83
C MET A 14 -2.74 3.59 -1.92
N HIS A 15 -2.52 2.80 -0.88
CA HIS A 15 -1.37 1.92 -0.82
C HIS A 15 -1.65 0.59 -1.56
N PRO A 16 -0.73 0.08 -2.40
CA PRO A 16 -0.93 -1.17 -3.14
C PRO A 16 -1.27 -2.38 -2.25
N TYR A 17 -0.74 -2.41 -1.03
CA TYR A 17 -1.13 -3.42 -0.03
C TYR A 17 -2.62 -3.31 0.37
N THR A 18 -3.11 -2.11 0.68
CA THR A 18 -4.53 -1.86 1.03
C THR A 18 -5.44 -2.25 -0.13
N GLN A 19 -5.07 -1.84 -1.36
CA GLN A 19 -5.77 -2.25 -2.59
C GLN A 19 -5.84 -3.77 -2.72
N GLY A 20 -4.71 -4.45 -2.51
CA GLY A 20 -4.64 -5.90 -2.56
C GLY A 20 -5.51 -6.58 -1.52
N LEU A 21 -5.54 -6.05 -0.28
CA LEU A 21 -6.40 -6.58 0.79
C LEU A 21 -7.88 -6.44 0.46
N LEU A 22 -8.31 -5.27 -0.02
CA LEU A 22 -9.71 -5.03 -0.39
C LEU A 22 -10.13 -5.90 -1.57
N ASN A 23 -9.26 -6.10 -2.56
CA ASN A 23 -9.51 -7.02 -3.67
C ASN A 23 -9.60 -8.49 -3.24
N SER A 24 -8.97 -8.86 -2.11
CA SER A 24 -9.06 -10.20 -1.54
C SER A 24 -10.36 -10.46 -0.75
N ILE A 25 -11.24 -9.46 -0.60
CA ILE A 25 -12.52 -9.62 0.09
C ILE A 25 -13.50 -10.36 -0.85
N PRO A 26 -14.03 -11.53 -0.46
CA PRO A 26 -15.05 -12.22 -1.25
C PRO A 26 -16.35 -11.42 -1.23
N LYS A 27 -16.99 -11.29 -2.39
CA LYS A 27 -18.33 -10.71 -2.51
C LYS A 27 -19.36 -11.83 -2.47
N ILE A 28 -20.44 -11.60 -1.74
CA ILE A 28 -21.47 -12.62 -1.47
C ILE A 28 -22.34 -12.87 -2.72
N ASP A 29 -22.47 -11.86 -3.57
CA ASP A 29 -23.32 -11.81 -4.75
C ASP A 29 -22.57 -12.08 -6.06
N GLU A 30 -21.25 -12.26 -6.03
CA GLU A 30 -20.44 -12.59 -7.21
C GLU A 30 -19.91 -14.03 -7.12
N GLU A 31 -20.29 -14.87 -8.08
CA GLU A 31 -19.61 -16.14 -8.30
C GLU A 31 -18.22 -15.87 -8.87
N CYS A 32 -17.18 -16.23 -8.11
CA CYS A 32 -15.79 -16.09 -8.53
C CYS A 32 -15.07 -17.43 -8.44
N GLU A 33 -14.54 -17.92 -9.55
CA GLU A 33 -13.79 -19.18 -9.58
C GLU A 33 -12.51 -19.13 -8.73
N LYS A 34 -11.92 -17.93 -8.56
CA LYS A 34 -10.67 -17.76 -7.82
C LYS A 34 -10.57 -16.38 -7.18
N LEU A 35 -10.45 -16.37 -5.84
CA LEU A 35 -10.23 -15.15 -5.08
C LEU A 35 -8.87 -14.53 -5.42
N PHE A 36 -8.83 -13.21 -5.48
CA PHE A 36 -7.59 -12.47 -5.63
C PHE A 36 -6.70 -12.71 -4.40
N MET A 37 -5.44 -13.05 -4.65
CA MET A 37 -4.41 -13.20 -3.62
C MET A 37 -3.27 -12.26 -3.94
N ILE A 38 -2.78 -11.55 -2.93
CA ILE A 38 -1.54 -10.79 -3.05
C ILE A 38 -0.40 -11.79 -3.30
N PRO A 39 0.33 -11.68 -4.42
CA PRO A 39 1.38 -12.64 -4.76
C PRO A 39 2.58 -12.55 -3.81
N GLY A 40 3.31 -13.66 -3.70
CA GLY A 40 4.51 -13.77 -2.87
C GLY A 40 4.23 -14.08 -1.40
N MET A 41 5.28 -14.03 -0.57
CA MET A 41 5.21 -14.38 0.86
C MET A 41 5.55 -13.18 1.75
N VAL A 42 5.00 -13.18 2.96
CA VAL A 42 5.35 -12.18 3.98
C VAL A 42 6.82 -12.40 4.37
N PRO A 43 7.67 -11.35 4.37
CA PRO A 43 9.05 -11.47 4.82
C PRO A 43 9.13 -11.97 6.27
N ASN A 44 10.22 -12.67 6.59
CA ASN A 44 10.53 -13.03 7.97
C ASN A 44 10.74 -11.74 8.80
N PRO A 45 10.04 -11.54 9.93
CA PRO A 45 10.23 -10.36 10.78
C PRO A 45 11.66 -10.16 11.29
N LEU A 46 12.47 -11.22 11.36
CA LEU A 46 13.90 -11.14 11.71
C LEU A 46 14.79 -10.75 10.53
N GLU A 47 14.29 -10.84 9.30
CA GLU A 47 15.01 -10.58 8.05
C GLU A 47 14.20 -9.63 7.17
N MET A 48 13.78 -8.51 7.76
CA MET A 48 13.01 -7.49 7.04
C MET A 48 13.86 -6.85 5.94
N PRO A 49 13.27 -6.52 4.78
CA PRO A 49 13.98 -5.80 3.73
C PRO A 49 14.40 -4.41 4.22
N GLU A 50 15.55 -3.93 3.74
CA GLU A 50 16.06 -2.59 4.07
C GLU A 50 15.11 -1.46 3.63
N GLY A 51 14.40 -1.69 2.52
CA GLY A 51 13.44 -0.75 1.97
C GLY A 51 12.02 -0.90 2.51
N CYS A 52 11.04 -0.67 1.64
CA CYS A 52 9.63 -0.93 1.93
C CYS A 52 9.41 -2.41 2.27
N ALA A 53 8.80 -2.68 3.44
CA ALA A 53 8.39 -4.00 3.90
C ALA A 53 7.49 -4.77 2.91
N PHE A 54 6.82 -4.06 1.99
CA PHE A 54 5.94 -4.66 0.98
C PHE A 54 6.60 -4.80 -0.41
N SER A 55 7.86 -4.39 -0.57
CA SER A 55 8.54 -4.31 -1.87
C SER A 55 8.54 -5.63 -2.65
N SER A 56 8.74 -6.78 -1.98
CA SER A 56 8.77 -8.11 -2.62
C SER A 56 7.41 -8.60 -3.14
N ARG A 57 6.31 -7.98 -2.71
CA ARG A 57 4.92 -8.37 -3.05
C ARG A 57 4.14 -7.26 -3.77
N CYS A 58 4.73 -6.07 -3.87
CA CYS A 58 4.09 -4.90 -4.44
C CYS A 58 4.14 -4.94 -5.97
N SER A 59 2.98 -4.93 -6.63
CA SER A 59 2.87 -4.85 -8.09
C SER A 59 3.34 -3.50 -8.67
N LYS A 60 3.55 -2.49 -7.82
CA LYS A 60 4.05 -1.15 -8.16
C LYS A 60 5.46 -0.91 -7.60
N CYS A 61 6.21 -1.97 -7.31
CA CYS A 61 7.56 -1.86 -6.77
C CYS A 61 8.51 -1.19 -7.79
N SER A 62 9.45 -0.40 -7.28
CA SER A 62 10.56 0.20 -8.04
C SER A 62 11.87 -0.05 -7.30
N GLU A 63 13.01 0.20 -7.93
CA GLU A 63 14.34 0.02 -7.31
C GLU A 63 14.51 0.80 -6.00
N ARG A 64 13.88 1.97 -5.88
CA ARG A 64 13.91 2.76 -4.64
C ARG A 64 13.18 2.04 -3.50
N CYS A 65 12.16 1.25 -3.80
CA CYS A 65 11.38 0.52 -2.79
C CYS A 65 12.18 -0.59 -2.11
N THR A 66 13.23 -1.13 -2.74
CA THR A 66 14.04 -2.22 -2.15
C THR A 66 15.19 -1.69 -1.29
N SER A 67 15.64 -0.47 -1.56
CA SER A 67 16.82 0.15 -0.95
C SER A 67 16.53 1.22 0.08
N LYS A 68 15.32 1.79 0.12
CA LYS A 68 14.94 2.86 1.05
C LYS A 68 13.53 2.67 1.60
N GLU A 69 13.34 2.99 2.87
CA GLU A 69 12.02 3.04 3.45
C GLU A 69 11.29 4.31 2.94
N PRO A 70 10.04 4.20 2.44
CA PRO A 70 9.27 5.38 2.10
C PRO A 70 8.97 6.22 3.34
N PRO A 71 8.98 7.57 3.24
CA PRO A 71 8.52 8.42 4.32
C PRO A 71 7.01 8.27 4.51
N LEU A 72 6.51 8.64 5.69
CA LEU A 72 5.09 8.83 5.91
C LEU A 72 4.68 10.18 5.31
N ILE A 73 3.77 10.16 4.34
CA ILE A 73 3.36 11.32 3.54
C ILE A 73 1.91 11.64 3.87
N ASP A 74 1.62 12.92 4.17
CA ASP A 74 0.25 13.42 4.21
C ASP A 74 -0.27 13.69 2.79
N GLN A 75 -1.45 13.18 2.51
CA GLN A 75 -2.21 13.39 1.28
C GLN A 75 -3.62 13.81 1.66
N ASN A 76 -3.79 15.13 1.79
CA ASN A 76 -5.06 15.77 2.12
C ASN A 76 -5.66 15.24 3.45
N GLY A 77 -4.84 15.11 4.51
CA GLY A 77 -5.29 14.62 5.83
C GLY A 77 -5.28 13.09 5.99
N ARG A 78 -4.96 12.35 4.93
CA ARG A 78 -4.67 10.90 4.97
C ARG A 78 -3.17 10.70 5.02
N GLN A 79 -2.70 9.62 5.64
CA GLN A 79 -1.27 9.31 5.68
C GLN A 79 -0.96 8.04 4.88
N VAL A 80 0.10 8.07 4.07
CA VAL A 80 0.55 6.91 3.29
C VAL A 80 2.07 6.82 3.31
N ARG A 81 2.57 5.60 3.49
CA ARG A 81 4.00 5.29 3.40
C ARG A 81 4.28 4.55 2.10
N CYS A 82 4.44 5.28 0.99
CA CYS A 82 4.67 4.74 -0.34
C CYS A 82 5.34 5.76 -1.28
N PHE A 83 6.30 5.33 -2.10
CA PHE A 83 6.99 6.20 -3.06
C PHE A 83 6.15 6.63 -4.28
N LEU A 84 4.94 6.10 -4.43
CA LEU A 84 4.00 6.58 -5.45
C LEU A 84 3.49 8.00 -5.15
N TYR A 85 3.66 8.47 -3.92
CA TYR A 85 3.23 9.78 -3.46
C TYR A 85 4.45 10.62 -3.09
N SER A 86 4.28 11.93 -3.18
CA SER A 86 5.24 12.93 -2.71
C SER A 86 4.54 13.87 -1.74
N SER A 87 5.29 14.41 -0.77
CA SER A 87 4.77 15.48 0.06
C SER A 87 4.46 16.67 -0.86
N LYS A 88 3.21 17.15 -0.86
CA LYS A 88 2.93 18.46 -1.44
C LYS A 88 3.75 19.46 -0.64
N GLU A 89 4.69 20.16 -1.28
CA GLU A 89 5.25 21.37 -0.69
C GLU A 89 4.05 22.26 -0.34
N ARG A 90 3.82 22.51 0.95
CA ARG A 90 2.91 23.58 1.35
C ARG A 90 3.56 24.84 0.82
N GLY A 91 3.04 25.37 -0.28
CA GLY A 91 3.49 26.64 -0.85
C GLY A 91 3.57 27.65 0.28
N LYS A 92 4.79 28.12 0.56
CA LYS A 92 5.01 29.31 1.37
C LYS A 92 4.35 30.46 0.61
N VAL A 93 3.28 31.01 1.18
CA VAL A 93 2.84 32.39 0.92
C VAL A 93 3.76 33.32 1.71
#